data_AF-A0A699VJE0-F1
#
_entry.id   AF-A0A699VJE0-F1
#
_cell.length_a   1.000
_cell.length_b   1.000
_cell.length_c   1.000
_cell.angle_alpha   90.00
_cell.angle_beta   90.00
_cell.angle_gamma   90.00
#
_symmetry.space_group_name_H-M   'P 1'
#
loop_
_entity.id
_entity.type
_entity.pdbx_description
1 polymer ?
#
loop_
_entity_poly.entity_id
_entity_poly.type
_entity_poly.pdbx_seq_one_letter_code
_entity_poly.pdbx_strand_id
1 'polypeptide(L)'
;VIVFDDSYEAPKDVVDTSSASEGSTKKKERTIAVTTENIQKKRNDVKARATLLLALPREHQLRFSKYKTAQELWAAILKTFGGNEATRKTKKNKLKQQYRNFKVEGKETLEKTFNRLQAIVSHLEFMDVEIEQDDLNQKLLTSLALEWLM
;
A
#
# COMPACT_ATOMS: atom_id res chain seq x y z
N VAL A 1 -6.03 -11.50 -11.87
CA VAL A 1 -4.74 -10.79 -11.73
C VAL A 1 -4.70 -9.73 -12.81
N ILE A 2 -4.72 -8.45 -12.47
CA ILE A 2 -4.62 -7.36 -13.47
C ILE A 2 -3.20 -6.83 -13.38
N VAL A 3 -2.44 -7.04 -14.44
CA VAL A 3 -1.08 -6.51 -14.61
C VAL A 3 -1.21 -5.17 -15.34
N PHE A 4 -0.63 -4.11 -14.79
CA PHE A 4 -0.52 -2.82 -15.47
C PHE A 4 0.86 -2.77 -16.14
N ASP A 5 0.84 -2.74 -17.46
CA ASP A 5 2.02 -2.57 -18.30
C ASP A 5 2.35 -1.07 -18.41
N ASP A 6 3.62 -0.75 -18.24
CA ASP A 6 4.13 0.59 -17.96
C ASP A 6 4.70 1.18 -19.27
N SER A 7 3.83 1.77 -20.08
CA SER A 7 4.29 2.53 -21.25
C SER A 7 3.34 3.66 -21.59
N TYR A 8 3.69 4.86 -21.15
CA TYR A 8 3.08 6.10 -21.64
C TYR A 8 4.18 7.05 -22.11
N GLU A 9 4.21 7.30 -23.42
CA GLU A 9 4.99 8.36 -24.07
C GLU A 9 4.10 9.58 -24.32
N ALA A 10 4.59 10.77 -23.97
CA ALA A 10 3.85 12.03 -24.05
C ALA A 10 3.80 12.59 -25.48
N PRO A 11 2.65 13.11 -25.97
CA PRO A 11 2.59 13.75 -27.28
C PRO A 11 3.35 15.08 -27.32
N LYS A 12 4.20 15.25 -28.34
CA LYS A 12 4.85 16.53 -28.68
C LYS A 12 3.90 17.38 -29.52
N ASP A 13 3.64 18.60 -29.05
CA ASP A 13 2.90 19.63 -29.79
C ASP A 13 3.66 20.02 -31.06
N VAL A 14 3.03 19.90 -32.23
CA VAL A 14 3.45 20.61 -33.44
C VAL A 14 2.25 21.10 -34.25
N VAL A 15 2.43 22.33 -34.71
CA VAL A 15 1.50 23.31 -35.27
C VAL A 15 1.07 22.99 -36.71
N ASP A 16 -0.12 23.49 -37.06
CA ASP A 16 -0.85 23.52 -38.34
C ASP A 16 0.00 23.55 -39.63
N THR A 17 -0.48 22.90 -40.70
CA THR A 17 -0.79 23.52 -42.02
C THR A 17 -1.71 22.62 -42.87
N SER A 18 -2.68 23.25 -43.52
CA SER A 18 -3.80 22.75 -44.33
C SER A 18 -3.51 21.77 -45.48
N SER A 19 -4.39 20.78 -45.70
CA SER A 19 -4.94 20.41 -47.02
C SER A 19 -6.14 19.46 -46.89
N ALA A 20 -7.06 19.53 -47.85
CA ALA A 20 -8.44 19.04 -47.76
C ALA A 20 -8.64 17.53 -47.98
N SER A 21 -9.82 17.08 -47.54
CA SER A 21 -10.57 15.88 -47.95
C SER A 21 -10.50 14.65 -47.02
N GLU A 22 -11.70 14.18 -46.62
CA GLU A 22 -12.02 12.96 -45.85
C GLU A 22 -11.58 12.87 -44.36
N GLY A 23 -12.09 13.77 -43.50
CA GLY A 23 -11.74 13.77 -42.06
C GLY A 23 -12.90 13.83 -41.05
N SER A 24 -14.17 13.79 -41.48
CA SER A 24 -15.30 14.16 -40.61
C SER A 24 -15.71 13.07 -39.60
N THR A 25 -15.52 11.78 -39.92
CA THR A 25 -15.95 10.67 -39.04
C THR A 25 -14.92 10.34 -37.97
N LYS A 26 -13.63 10.18 -38.33
CA LYS A 26 -12.55 9.82 -37.39
C LYS A 26 -12.30 10.85 -36.29
N LYS A 27 -12.40 12.16 -36.58
CA LYS A 27 -12.18 13.22 -35.57
C LYS A 27 -13.33 13.27 -34.57
N LYS A 28 -14.56 13.03 -35.03
CA LYS A 28 -15.77 12.99 -34.19
C LYS A 28 -15.76 11.77 -33.27
N GLU A 29 -15.41 10.60 -33.81
CA GLU A 29 -15.35 9.34 -33.07
C GLU A 29 -14.26 9.35 -31.99
N ARG A 30 -13.06 9.88 -32.29
CA ARG A 30 -11.99 10.08 -31.31
C ARG A 30 -12.39 11.07 -30.20
N THR A 31 -13.14 12.12 -30.53
CA THR A 31 -13.63 13.11 -29.55
C THR A 31 -14.71 12.51 -28.64
N ILE A 32 -15.59 11.66 -29.18
CA ILE A 32 -16.65 10.98 -28.42
C ILE A 32 -16.05 9.91 -27.48
N ALA A 33 -15.06 9.15 -27.94
CA ALA A 33 -14.34 8.17 -27.12
C ALA A 33 -13.61 8.82 -25.93
N VAL A 34 -12.85 9.90 -26.18
CA VAL A 34 -12.15 10.68 -25.14
C VAL A 34 -13.13 11.29 -24.13
N THR A 35 -14.33 11.68 -24.57
CA THR A 35 -15.38 12.21 -23.68
C THR A 35 -15.97 11.12 -22.79
N THR A 36 -16.21 9.93 -23.35
CA THR A 36 -16.76 8.78 -22.63
C THR A 36 -15.78 8.23 -21.59
N GLU A 37 -14.50 8.12 -21.95
CA GLU A 37 -13.42 7.74 -21.04
C GLU A 37 -13.29 8.70 -19.86
N ASN A 38 -13.36 10.01 -20.12
CA ASN A 38 -13.29 11.03 -19.06
C ASN A 38 -14.49 10.96 -18.10
N ILE A 39 -15.70 10.71 -18.61
CA ILE A 39 -16.90 10.51 -17.77
C ILE A 39 -16.72 9.27 -16.89
N GLN A 40 -16.25 8.15 -17.47
CA GLN A 40 -16.05 6.92 -16.72
C GLN A 40 -14.95 7.06 -15.66
N LYS A 41 -13.86 7.75 -15.97
CA LYS A 41 -12.78 8.05 -15.02
C LYS A 41 -13.28 8.85 -13.83
N LYS A 42 -14.09 9.90 -14.06
CA LYS A 42 -14.72 10.68 -12.98
C LYS A 42 -15.64 9.82 -12.11
N ARG A 43 -16.44 8.94 -12.72
CA ARG A 43 -17.31 8.03 -11.98
C ARG A 43 -16.52 7.07 -11.09
N ASN A 44 -15.41 6.54 -11.59
CA ASN A 44 -14.53 5.66 -10.83
C ASN A 44 -13.84 6.42 -9.67
N ASP A 45 -13.38 7.65 -9.91
CA ASP A 45 -12.78 8.49 -8.87
C ASP A 45 -13.75 8.76 -7.71
N VAL A 46 -15.00 9.13 -8.02
CA VAL A 46 -16.03 9.36 -7.00
C VAL A 46 -16.29 8.09 -6.17
N LYS A 47 -16.40 6.93 -6.82
CA LYS A 47 -16.59 5.65 -6.13
C LYS A 47 -15.39 5.31 -5.23
N ALA A 48 -14.18 5.39 -5.77
CA ALA A 48 -12.96 5.10 -5.03
C ALA A 48 -12.81 6.02 -3.82
N ARG A 49 -13.06 7.33 -3.99
CA ARG A 49 -13.02 8.31 -2.90
C ARG A 49 -14.04 7.99 -1.80
N ALA A 50 -15.28 7.64 -2.18
CA ALA A 50 -16.32 7.27 -1.23
C ALA A 50 -15.93 6.01 -0.43
N THR A 51 -15.43 4.96 -1.10
CA THR A 51 -14.95 3.74 -0.45
C THR A 51 -13.80 4.01 0.51
N LEU A 52 -12.81 4.80 0.09
CA LEU A 52 -11.67 5.17 0.93
C LEU A 52 -12.10 5.94 2.19
N LEU A 53 -13.07 6.86 2.08
CA LEU A 53 -13.60 7.59 3.24
C LEU A 53 -14.37 6.69 4.20
N LEU A 54 -15.12 5.71 3.69
CA LEU A 54 -15.88 4.76 4.52
C LEU A 54 -15.00 3.73 5.21
N ALA A 55 -13.81 3.43 4.67
CA ALA A 55 -12.84 2.55 5.29
C ALA A 55 -12.11 3.19 6.48
N LEU A 56 -12.23 4.51 6.67
CA LEU A 56 -11.60 5.22 7.78
C LEU A 56 -12.53 5.29 9.00
N PRO A 57 -11.97 5.23 10.23
CA PRO A 57 -12.70 5.59 11.44
C PRO A 57 -13.32 6.99 11.33
N ARG A 58 -14.49 7.19 11.95
CA ARG A 58 -15.27 8.42 11.83
C ARG A 58 -14.47 9.65 12.26
N GLU A 59 -13.59 9.53 13.26
CA GLU A 59 -12.75 10.64 13.72
C GLU A 59 -11.79 11.15 12.63
N HIS A 60 -11.36 10.25 11.75
CA HIS A 60 -10.45 10.59 10.65
C HIS A 60 -11.22 11.05 9.40
N GLN A 61 -12.41 10.53 9.15
CA GLN A 61 -13.20 10.78 7.94
C GLN A 61 -13.41 12.29 7.66
N LEU A 62 -13.76 13.07 8.68
CA LEU A 62 -13.94 14.53 8.57
C LEU A 62 -12.68 15.25 8.08
N ARG A 63 -11.51 14.89 8.64
CA ARG A 63 -10.21 15.48 8.28
C ARG A 63 -9.80 15.18 6.83
N PHE A 64 -10.17 14.00 6.34
CA PHE A 64 -9.87 13.54 4.99
C PHE A 64 -10.91 13.94 3.93
N SER A 65 -12.09 14.42 4.35
CA SER A 65 -13.16 14.85 3.41
C SER A 65 -12.75 15.99 2.47
N LYS A 66 -11.77 16.80 2.84
CA LYS A 66 -11.28 17.95 2.07
C LYS A 66 -10.59 17.61 0.74
N TYR A 67 -10.11 16.37 0.56
CA TYR A 67 -9.44 15.94 -0.66
C TYR A 67 -10.47 15.66 -1.76
N LYS A 68 -10.21 16.15 -2.98
CA LYS A 68 -11.23 16.17 -4.05
C LYS A 68 -11.19 14.91 -4.90
N THR A 69 -10.01 14.33 -5.09
CA THR A 69 -9.82 13.10 -5.86
C THR A 69 -9.47 11.92 -4.95
N ALA A 70 -9.73 10.70 -5.41
CA ALA A 70 -9.32 9.49 -4.71
C ALA A 70 -7.78 9.41 -4.56
N GLN A 71 -7.05 9.90 -5.56
CA GLN A 71 -5.59 9.92 -5.57
C GLN A 71 -5.02 10.84 -4.47
N GLU A 72 -5.52 12.08 -4.37
CA GLU A 72 -5.12 13.02 -3.31
C GLU A 72 -5.43 12.46 -1.92
N LEU A 73 -6.62 11.88 -1.76
CA LEU A 73 -7.06 11.25 -0.54
C LEU A 73 -6.13 10.10 -0.13
N TRP A 74 -5.83 9.19 -1.07
CA TRP A 74 -4.93 8.06 -0.84
C TRP A 74 -3.53 8.52 -0.43
N ALA A 75 -2.96 9.48 -1.14
CA ALA A 75 -1.65 10.04 -0.81
C ALA A 75 -1.63 10.69 0.59
N ALA A 76 -2.71 11.37 0.98
CA ALA A 76 -2.84 11.96 2.31
C ALA A 76 -2.97 10.91 3.41
N ILE A 77 -3.73 9.82 3.17
CA ILE A 77 -3.86 8.68 4.09
C ILE A 77 -2.49 8.05 4.29
N LEU A 78 -1.76 7.75 3.21
CA LEU A 78 -0.40 7.22 3.26
C LEU A 78 0.54 8.15 4.02
N LYS A 79 0.49 9.45 3.76
CA LYS A 79 1.32 10.43 4.48
C LYS A 79 1.01 10.48 5.98
N THR A 80 -0.25 10.33 6.36
CA THR A 80 -0.70 10.46 7.76
C THR A 80 -0.44 9.19 8.56
N PHE A 81 -0.73 8.02 7.98
CA PHE A 81 -0.68 6.73 8.68
C PHE A 81 0.52 5.86 8.29
N GLY A 82 0.98 5.94 7.04
CA GLY A 82 2.18 5.23 6.57
C GLY A 82 3.49 5.79 7.15
N GLY A 83 3.46 7.03 7.65
CA GLY A 83 4.65 7.74 8.12
C GLY A 83 5.58 8.14 6.98
N ASN A 84 6.63 8.91 7.30
CA ASN A 84 7.68 9.19 6.32
C ASN A 84 8.65 8.00 6.20
N GLU A 85 9.40 7.94 5.10
CA GLU A 85 10.32 6.84 4.82
C GLU A 85 11.35 6.62 5.93
N ALA A 86 11.86 7.70 6.53
CA ALA A 86 12.81 7.64 7.64
C ALA A 86 12.22 6.98 8.90
N THR A 87 10.97 7.30 9.24
CA THR A 87 10.24 6.72 10.37
C THR A 87 9.94 5.25 10.11
N ARG A 88 9.54 4.91 8.87
CA ARG A 88 9.33 3.53 8.44
C ARG A 88 10.64 2.73 8.54
N LYS A 89 11.76 3.26 8.06
CA LYS A 89 13.09 2.63 8.18
C LYS A 89 13.50 2.42 9.65
N THR A 90 13.26 3.42 10.49
CA THR A 90 13.57 3.34 11.93
C THR A 90 12.73 2.26 12.63
N LYS A 91 11.41 2.21 12.36
CA LYS A 91 10.52 1.16 12.88
C LYS A 91 10.93 -0.24 12.39
N LYS A 92 11.25 -0.38 11.10
CA LYS A 92 11.74 -1.63 10.50
C LYS A 92 13.02 -2.12 11.19
N ASN A 93 13.98 -1.23 11.42
CA ASN A 93 15.22 -1.56 12.12
C ASN A 93 14.97 -1.98 13.57
N LYS A 94 14.07 -1.28 14.28
CA LYS A 94 13.69 -1.64 15.64
C LYS A 94 13.05 -3.03 15.72
N LEU A 95 12.14 -3.36 14.81
CA LEU A 95 11.52 -4.69 14.74
C LEU A 95 12.55 -5.79 14.43
N LYS A 96 13.46 -5.55 13.48
CA LYS A 96 14.56 -6.47 13.20
C LYS A 96 15.45 -6.70 14.42
N GLN A 97 15.70 -5.64 15.19
CA GLN A 97 16.45 -5.76 16.44
C GLN A 97 15.68 -6.55 17.50
N GLN A 98 14.38 -6.31 17.66
CA GLN A 98 13.53 -7.07 18.58
C GLN A 98 13.47 -8.55 18.21
N TYR A 99 13.36 -8.87 16.92
CA TYR A 99 13.40 -10.25 16.43
C TYR A 99 14.75 -10.93 16.69
N ARG A 100 15.86 -10.25 16.37
CA ARG A 100 17.21 -10.78 16.60
C ARG A 100 17.45 -11.08 18.08
N ASN A 101 17.05 -10.16 18.95
CA ASN A 101 17.26 -10.23 20.40
C ASN A 101 16.11 -10.94 21.13
N PHE A 102 15.21 -11.59 20.39
CA PHE A 102 14.05 -12.26 20.97
C PHE A 102 14.50 -13.41 21.87
N LYS A 103 13.94 -13.45 23.08
CA LYS A 103 14.16 -14.48 24.09
C LYS A 103 12.94 -14.57 25.00
N VAL A 104 12.77 -15.70 25.68
CA VAL A 104 11.84 -15.81 26.81
C VAL A 104 12.13 -14.73 27.85
N GLU A 105 11.08 -14.07 28.34
CA GLU A 105 11.18 -13.11 29.44
C GLU A 105 10.60 -13.70 30.72
N GLY A 106 11.37 -13.68 31.81
CA GLY A 106 10.89 -14.03 33.15
C GLY A 106 10.21 -15.40 33.22
N LYS A 107 8.94 -15.41 33.67
CA LYS A 107 8.09 -16.61 33.83
C LYS A 107 6.96 -16.65 32.79
N GLU A 108 7.21 -16.19 31.57
CA GLU A 108 6.20 -16.24 30.51
C GLU A 108 5.86 -17.68 30.09
N THR A 109 4.60 -17.90 29.72
CA THR A 109 4.14 -19.18 29.17
C THR A 109 4.55 -19.34 27.71
N LEU A 110 4.51 -20.58 27.20
CA LEU A 110 4.84 -20.88 25.81
C LEU A 110 3.94 -20.11 24.85
N GLU A 111 2.64 -20.12 25.13
CA GLU A 111 1.66 -19.38 24.33
C GLU A 111 1.97 -17.88 24.29
N LYS A 112 2.33 -17.27 25.42
CA LYS A 112 2.67 -15.85 25.46
C LYS A 112 3.95 -15.54 24.69
N THR A 113 4.95 -16.41 24.79
CA THR A 113 6.21 -16.30 24.04
C THR A 113 5.94 -16.40 22.54
N PHE A 114 5.17 -17.41 22.12
CA PHE A 114 4.79 -17.60 20.71
C PHE A 114 4.01 -16.40 20.17
N ASN A 115 2.99 -15.93 20.90
CA ASN A 115 2.17 -14.78 20.49
C ASN A 115 3.01 -13.50 20.31
N ARG A 116 4.00 -13.26 21.17
CA ARG A 116 4.94 -12.13 21.01
C ARG A 116 5.81 -12.28 19.78
N LEU A 117 6.36 -13.47 19.53
CA LEU A 117 7.18 -13.74 18.36
C LEU A 117 6.36 -13.52 17.08
N GLN A 118 5.16 -14.11 17.02
CA GLN A 118 4.24 -13.97 15.90
C GLN A 118 3.88 -12.50 15.64
N ALA A 119 3.63 -11.71 16.68
CA ALA A 119 3.36 -10.29 16.53
C ALA A 119 4.54 -9.52 15.89
N ILE A 120 5.78 -9.88 16.23
CA ILE A 120 6.97 -9.28 15.61
C ILE A 120 7.06 -9.68 14.13
N VAL A 121 6.83 -10.95 13.81
CA VAL A 121 6.87 -11.48 12.43
C VAL A 121 5.81 -10.80 11.57
N SER A 122 4.56 -10.76 12.02
CA SER A 122 3.48 -10.12 11.25
C SER A 122 3.73 -8.62 11.01
N HIS A 123 4.35 -7.92 11.96
CA HIS A 123 4.76 -6.53 11.73
C HIS A 123 5.94 -6.41 10.74
N LEU A 124 6.85 -7.39 10.70
CA LEU A 124 7.96 -7.41 9.75
C LEU A 124 7.46 -7.68 8.32
N GLU A 125 6.56 -8.65 8.16
CA GLU A 125 5.90 -8.96 6.88
C GLU A 125 5.14 -7.73 6.35
N PHE A 126 4.39 -7.04 7.21
CA PHE A 126 3.71 -5.79 6.86
C PHE A 126 4.68 -4.68 6.38
N MET A 127 5.97 -4.78 6.71
CA MET A 127 7.02 -3.84 6.31
C MET A 127 7.91 -4.39 5.19
N ASP A 128 7.41 -5.35 4.41
CA ASP A 128 8.11 -6.01 3.32
C ASP A 128 9.44 -6.62 3.80
N VAL A 129 9.37 -7.37 4.90
CA VAL A 129 10.46 -8.21 5.39
C VAL A 129 9.92 -9.62 5.50
N GLU A 130 10.31 -10.46 4.55
CA GLU A 130 10.03 -11.88 4.60
C GLU A 130 10.96 -12.54 5.62
N ILE A 131 10.39 -13.40 6.46
CA ILE A 131 11.12 -14.29 7.36
C ILE A 131 10.84 -15.70 6.88
N GLU A 132 11.89 -16.46 6.61
CA GLU A 132 11.76 -17.86 6.24
C GLU A 132 11.20 -18.67 7.42
N GLN A 133 10.28 -19.59 7.12
CA GLN A 133 9.66 -20.42 8.15
C GLN A 133 10.71 -21.20 8.97
N ASP A 134 11.79 -21.64 8.34
CA ASP A 134 12.88 -22.34 9.02
C ASP A 134 13.63 -21.43 10.01
N ASP A 135 13.89 -20.16 9.65
CA ASP A 135 14.49 -19.19 10.57
C ASP A 135 13.56 -18.89 11.76
N LEU A 136 12.25 -18.79 11.50
CA LEU A 136 11.25 -18.62 12.55
C LEU A 136 11.23 -19.81 13.51
N ASN A 137 11.23 -21.04 12.96
CA ASN A 137 11.27 -22.26 13.75
C ASN A 137 12.54 -22.33 14.61
N GLN A 138 13.70 -22.03 14.03
CA GLN A 138 14.97 -21.96 14.76
C GLN A 138 14.95 -20.87 15.84
N LYS A 139 14.39 -19.69 15.54
CA LYS A 139 14.26 -18.60 16.50
C LYS A 139 13.38 -19.01 17.68
N LEU A 140 12.27 -19.69 17.42
CA LEU A 140 11.40 -20.20 18.47
C LEU A 140 12.17 -21.18 19.35
N LEU A 141 12.75 -22.24 18.77
CA LEU A 141 13.48 -23.28 19.51
C LEU A 141 14.63 -22.73 20.35
N THR A 142 15.40 -21.78 19.81
CA THR A 142 16.52 -21.14 20.54
C THR A 142 16.08 -20.17 21.62
N SER A 143 14.83 -19.70 21.59
CA SER A 143 14.28 -18.77 22.58
C SER A 143 13.58 -19.45 23.77
N LEU A 144 13.29 -20.76 23.67
CA LEU A 144 12.62 -21.53 24.71
C LEU A 144 13.55 -21.76 25.91
N ALA A 145 12.96 -21.85 27.10
CA ALA A 145 13.69 -22.32 28.27
C ALA A 145 14.05 -23.81 28.11
N LEU A 146 15.24 -24.20 28.58
CA LEU A 146 15.71 -25.59 28.55
C LEU A 146 14.72 -26.57 29.21
N GLU A 147 13.94 -26.08 30.17
CA GLU A 147 12.90 -26.84 30.88
C GLU A 147 11.78 -27.36 29.95
N TRP A 148 11.63 -26.82 28.74
CA TRP A 148 10.57 -27.23 27.79
C TRP A 148 11.10 -28.06 26.62
N LEU A 149 12.42 -28.31 26.58
CA LEU A 149 13.08 -29.10 25.54
C LEU A 149 13.36 -30.55 25.99
N MET A 150 12.98 -30.92 27.22
CA MET A 150 13.09 -32.29 27.77
C MET A 150 11.73 -32.96 27.86
#